data_AF-A0A9C6X749-F1
#
_entry.id   AF-A0A9C6X749-F1
#
_cell.length_a   1.000
_cell.length_b   1.000
_cell.length_c   1.000
_cell.angle_alpha   90.00
_cell.angle_beta   90.00
_cell.angle_gamma   90.00
#
_symmetry.space_group_name_H-M   'P 1'
#
loop_
_entity.id
_entity.type
_entity.pdbx_description
1 polymer ?
#
loop_
_entity_poly.entity_id
_entity_poly.type
_entity_poly.pdbx_seq_one_letter_code
_entity_poly.pdbx_strand_id
1 'polypeptide(L)'
;MSETLYCFIPDPKSSGHLFFNFVHIRNFLQKRMSLAGVHLFWMFENTTHMKEQIKTDICTALGCEPITLCPSSPVSMARERHFWDNLPAMYDLCTDTTDTMCLNLQDFLRPHRTANFQCSRTITTNKWNQKRGTRLPVTVNGREDYMNVNEIESLMGFRLHYTDACDLSIRQRFNFLAKGWCIPVVQKLLQTLIDILFHKG
;
A
#
# COMPACT_ATOMS: atom_id res chain seq x y z
N MET A 1 -18.15 -28.16 9.33
CA MET A 1 -17.97 -26.72 9.64
C MET A 1 -17.34 -26.69 11.02
N SER A 2 -16.01 -26.69 11.10
CA SER A 2 -15.29 -26.91 12.36
C SER A 2 -15.20 -25.63 13.18
N GLU A 3 -15.33 -25.78 14.49
CA GLU A 3 -15.32 -24.80 15.58
C GLU A 3 -14.04 -23.93 15.67
N THR A 4 -13.13 -24.04 14.70
CA THR A 4 -11.79 -23.42 14.74
C THR A 4 -11.79 -21.93 14.41
N LEU A 5 -12.87 -21.40 13.82
CA LEU A 5 -12.96 -19.96 13.48
C LEU A 5 -13.34 -19.06 14.67
N TYR A 6 -13.83 -19.60 15.79
CA TYR A 6 -14.33 -18.80 16.91
C TYR A 6 -13.26 -18.39 17.93
N CYS A 7 -12.04 -18.94 17.87
CA CYS A 7 -10.96 -18.58 18.80
C CYS A 7 -10.20 -17.29 18.43
N PHE A 8 -10.60 -16.60 17.35
CA PHE A 8 -9.90 -15.41 16.85
C PHE A 8 -10.81 -14.18 16.88
N ILE A 9 -11.30 -13.78 18.05
CA ILE A 9 -11.83 -12.41 18.20
C ILE A 9 -10.68 -11.55 18.72
N PRO A 10 -9.97 -10.79 17.87
CA PRO A 10 -9.03 -9.79 18.36
C PRO A 10 -9.86 -8.71 19.07
N ASP A 11 -9.25 -8.03 20.05
CA ASP A 11 -9.80 -6.90 20.80
C ASP A 11 -10.96 -6.21 20.06
N PRO A 12 -12.20 -6.18 20.62
CA PRO A 12 -13.37 -5.59 19.98
C PRO A 12 -13.21 -4.09 19.67
N LYS A 13 -12.19 -3.42 20.21
CA LYS A 13 -11.82 -2.04 19.86
C LYS A 13 -10.91 -1.93 18.63
N SER A 14 -10.37 -3.04 18.14
CA SER A 14 -9.49 -3.10 16.98
C SER A 14 -10.26 -3.44 15.71
N SER A 15 -9.90 -2.80 14.59
CA SER A 15 -10.45 -3.14 13.27
C SER A 15 -9.86 -4.43 12.67
N GLY A 16 -9.02 -5.15 13.43
CA GLY A 16 -8.34 -6.37 12.96
C GLY A 16 -9.31 -7.49 12.57
N HIS A 17 -10.49 -7.53 13.19
CA HIS A 17 -11.55 -8.49 12.85
C HIS A 17 -12.02 -8.38 11.38
N LEU A 18 -11.86 -7.23 10.72
CA LEU A 18 -12.21 -7.04 9.31
C LEU A 18 -11.38 -7.93 8.37
N PHE A 19 -10.19 -8.38 8.80
CA PHE A 19 -9.42 -9.37 8.06
C PHE A 19 -10.21 -10.67 7.85
N PHE A 20 -10.92 -11.14 8.88
CA PHE A 20 -11.69 -12.37 8.76
C PHE A 20 -12.89 -12.22 7.83
N ASN A 21 -13.44 -11.01 7.66
CA ASN A 21 -14.43 -10.75 6.61
C ASN A 21 -13.83 -10.95 5.22
N PHE A 22 -12.60 -10.47 4.99
CA PHE A 22 -11.89 -10.73 3.74
C PHE A 22 -11.69 -12.24 3.50
N VAL A 23 -11.20 -12.98 4.50
CA VAL A 23 -10.99 -14.44 4.40
C VAL A 23 -12.30 -15.17 4.10
N HIS A 24 -13.38 -14.79 4.79
CA HIS A 24 -14.70 -15.39 4.60
C HIS A 24 -15.20 -15.18 3.17
N ILE A 25 -15.17 -13.94 2.68
CA ILE A 25 -15.60 -13.59 1.31
C ILE A 25 -14.71 -14.28 0.28
N ARG A 26 -13.38 -14.26 0.46
CA ARG A 26 -12.43 -14.92 -0.45
C ARG A 26 -12.70 -16.41 -0.55
N ASN A 27 -12.89 -17.11 0.57
CA ASN A 27 -13.15 -18.55 0.58
C ASN A 27 -14.50 -18.89 -0.06
N PHE A 28 -15.53 -18.07 0.19
CA PHE A 28 -16.82 -18.20 -0.48
C PHE A 28 -16.69 -18.06 -2.00
N LEU A 29 -16.02 -17.00 -2.47
CA LEU A 29 -15.80 -16.75 -3.90
C LEU A 29 -14.94 -17.85 -4.53
N GLN A 30 -13.86 -18.28 -3.88
CA GLN A 30 -12.97 -19.34 -4.38
C GLN A 30 -13.75 -20.62 -4.64
N LYS A 31 -14.62 -21.03 -3.70
CA LYS A 31 -15.46 -22.22 -3.86
C LYS A 31 -16.43 -22.07 -5.02
N ARG A 32 -17.08 -20.92 -5.16
CA ARG A 32 -18.04 -20.64 -6.24
C ARG A 32 -17.36 -20.63 -7.62
N MET A 33 -16.22 -19.97 -7.74
CA MET A 33 -15.48 -19.87 -9.01
C MET A 33 -14.88 -21.22 -9.43
N SER A 34 -14.36 -22.00 -8.47
CA SER A 34 -13.88 -23.35 -8.75
C SER A 34 -14.96 -24.27 -9.31
N LEU A 35 -16.19 -24.23 -8.78
CA LEU A 35 -17.33 -24.99 -9.31
C LEU A 35 -17.71 -24.55 -10.73
N ALA A 36 -17.47 -23.29 -11.09
CA ALA A 36 -17.69 -22.75 -12.42
C ALA A 36 -16.51 -22.96 -13.38
N GLY A 37 -15.41 -23.60 -12.94
CA GLY A 37 -14.20 -23.75 -13.73
C GLY A 37 -13.45 -22.42 -13.98
N VAL A 38 -13.73 -21.39 -13.18
CA VAL A 38 -13.11 -20.06 -13.29
C VAL A 38 -12.02 -19.91 -12.25
N HIS A 39 -10.84 -19.43 -12.67
CA HIS A 39 -9.75 -19.12 -11.74
C HIS A 39 -10.03 -17.78 -11.04
N LEU A 40 -9.94 -17.75 -9.71
CA LEU A 40 -10.06 -16.53 -8.91
C LEU A 40 -8.68 -16.03 -8.53
N PHE A 41 -8.36 -14.79 -8.93
CA PHE A 41 -7.20 -14.06 -8.41
C PHE A 41 -7.61 -13.21 -7.20
N TRP A 42 -6.76 -13.17 -6.18
CA TRP A 42 -6.95 -12.38 -4.97
C TRP A 42 -5.61 -11.88 -4.44
N MET A 43 -5.67 -10.78 -3.71
CA MET A 43 -4.52 -10.17 -3.04
C MET A 43 -5.00 -9.50 -1.76
N PHE A 44 -4.19 -9.56 -0.71
CA PHE A 44 -4.39 -8.93 0.58
C PHE A 44 -3.12 -8.17 0.97
N GLU A 45 -3.26 -6.89 1.33
CA GLU A 45 -2.15 -6.03 1.74
C GLU A 45 -2.26 -5.65 3.21
N ASN A 46 -1.13 -5.58 3.91
CA ASN A 46 -1.08 -5.01 5.25
C ASN A 46 0.32 -4.44 5.60
N THR A 47 0.39 -3.67 6.68
CA THR A 47 1.63 -3.05 7.18
C THR A 47 2.68 -4.08 7.61
N THR A 48 3.97 -3.86 7.29
CA THR A 48 5.05 -4.70 7.87
C THR A 48 5.24 -4.46 9.35
N HIS A 49 4.81 -3.30 9.86
CA HIS A 49 4.81 -3.00 11.29
C HIS A 49 3.64 -3.68 12.02
N MET A 50 3.68 -5.01 12.09
CA MET A 50 2.75 -5.84 12.86
C MET A 50 3.49 -6.80 13.79
N LYS A 51 2.79 -7.38 14.77
CA LYS A 51 3.37 -8.42 15.64
C LYS A 51 3.58 -9.70 14.84
N GLU A 52 4.67 -10.43 15.08
CA GLU A 52 4.96 -11.67 14.34
C GLU A 52 3.82 -12.70 14.48
N GLN A 53 3.23 -12.83 15.67
CA GLN A 53 2.07 -13.72 15.86
C GLN A 53 0.90 -13.37 14.93
N ILE A 54 0.59 -12.07 14.76
CA ILE A 54 -0.48 -11.64 13.87
C ILE A 54 -0.15 -12.00 12.41
N LYS A 55 1.12 -11.84 12.02
CA LYS A 55 1.57 -12.22 10.69
C LYS A 55 1.41 -13.73 10.47
N THR A 56 1.86 -14.56 11.42
CA THR A 56 1.70 -16.02 11.37
C THR A 56 0.22 -16.42 11.26
N ASP A 57 -0.65 -15.76 12.01
CA ASP A 57 -2.10 -16.01 11.96
C ASP A 57 -2.68 -15.65 10.58
N ILE A 58 -2.24 -14.54 9.98
CA ILE A 58 -2.62 -14.15 8.62
C ILE A 58 -2.12 -15.18 7.61
N CYS A 59 -0.84 -15.58 7.67
CA CYS A 59 -0.27 -16.60 6.78
C CYS A 59 -1.06 -17.91 6.86
N THR A 60 -1.39 -18.35 8.08
CA THR A 60 -2.17 -19.57 8.31
C THR A 60 -3.57 -19.46 7.72
N ALA A 61 -4.27 -18.34 7.96
CA ALA A 61 -5.63 -18.12 7.45
C ALA A 61 -5.68 -17.95 5.92
N LEU A 62 -4.61 -17.42 5.31
CA LEU A 62 -4.51 -17.23 3.87
C LEU A 62 -3.95 -18.44 3.13
N GLY A 63 -3.13 -19.26 3.79
CA GLY A 63 -2.48 -20.45 3.24
C GLY A 63 -1.21 -20.15 2.44
N CYS A 64 -0.58 -18.99 2.65
CA CYS A 64 0.65 -18.58 1.97
C CYS A 64 1.44 -17.57 2.82
N GLU A 65 2.73 -17.42 2.49
CA GLU A 65 3.59 -16.39 3.07
C GLU A 65 3.49 -15.09 2.27
N PRO A 66 3.71 -13.91 2.90
CA PRO A 66 3.68 -12.66 2.19
C PRO A 66 4.96 -12.43 1.39
N ILE A 67 4.81 -11.64 0.35
CA ILE A 67 5.89 -10.93 -0.31
C ILE A 67 5.98 -9.53 0.28
N THR A 68 7.19 -9.09 0.58
CA THR A 68 7.45 -7.77 1.14
C THR A 68 7.94 -6.81 0.06
N LEU A 69 7.19 -5.75 -0.17
CA LEU A 69 7.53 -4.72 -1.16
C LEU A 69 7.76 -3.38 -0.48
N CYS A 70 8.91 -2.76 -0.78
CA CYS A 70 9.15 -1.37 -0.46
C CYS A 70 9.01 -0.52 -1.73
N PRO A 71 8.07 0.44 -1.76
CA PRO A 71 7.84 1.30 -2.90
C PRO A 71 8.97 2.34 -3.10
N SER A 72 10.06 2.29 -2.34
CA SER A 72 11.13 3.30 -2.38
C SER A 72 11.84 3.46 -3.72
N SER A 73 11.79 2.44 -4.58
CA SER A 73 12.42 2.49 -5.90
C SER A 73 11.55 3.15 -6.98
N PRO A 74 10.21 2.92 -7.05
CA PRO A 74 9.33 3.69 -7.94
C PRO A 74 8.73 4.98 -7.34
N VAL A 75 8.82 5.20 -6.03
CA VAL A 75 8.43 6.46 -5.36
C VAL A 75 9.44 6.81 -4.29
N SER A 76 9.73 8.10 -4.07
CA SER A 76 10.69 8.53 -3.04
C SER A 76 10.10 8.47 -1.62
N MET A 77 9.65 7.29 -1.20
CA MET A 77 9.01 7.05 0.09
C MET A 77 9.33 5.65 0.65
N ALA A 78 9.78 5.59 1.91
CA ALA A 78 9.89 4.34 2.65
C ALA A 78 8.50 3.90 3.15
N ARG A 79 7.83 2.98 2.45
CA ARG A 79 6.49 2.43 2.83
C ARG A 79 6.42 0.93 2.55
N GLU A 80 7.20 0.16 3.28
CA GLU A 80 7.21 -1.29 3.16
C GLU A 80 5.86 -1.91 3.52
N ARG A 81 5.39 -2.89 2.74
CA ARG A 81 4.12 -3.61 2.93
C ARG A 81 4.24 -5.10 2.63
N HIS A 82 3.46 -5.89 3.33
CA HIS A 82 3.26 -7.31 3.06
C HIS A 82 2.07 -7.50 2.12
N PHE A 83 2.25 -8.34 1.11
CA PHE A 83 1.23 -8.76 0.17
C PHE A 83 1.12 -10.28 0.20
N TRP A 84 -0.07 -10.79 0.49
CA TRP A 84 -0.43 -12.19 0.35
C TRP A 84 -1.35 -12.33 -0.85
N ASP A 85 -1.12 -13.31 -1.70
CA ASP A 85 -1.84 -13.39 -2.95
C ASP A 85 -1.75 -14.78 -3.59
N ASN A 86 -2.43 -14.92 -4.73
CA ASN A 86 -2.20 -16.01 -5.68
C ASN A 86 -1.97 -15.49 -7.10
N LEU A 87 -1.43 -14.27 -7.22
CA LEU A 87 -1.07 -13.67 -8.48
C LEU A 87 0.16 -14.37 -9.06
N PRO A 88 0.24 -14.52 -10.38
CA PRO A 88 1.40 -15.13 -11.01
C PRO A 88 2.59 -14.17 -10.97
N ALA A 89 3.81 -14.74 -10.94
CA ALA A 89 5.08 -14.04 -11.09
C ALA A 89 5.33 -12.88 -10.10
N MET A 90 4.59 -12.83 -8.98
CA MET A 90 4.79 -11.85 -7.90
C MET A 90 6.21 -11.90 -7.32
N TYR A 91 6.78 -13.10 -7.18
CA TYR A 91 8.16 -13.28 -6.72
C TYR A 91 9.18 -12.73 -7.73
N ASP A 92 8.91 -12.87 -9.03
CA ASP A 92 9.81 -12.39 -10.09
C ASP A 92 9.82 -10.85 -10.15
N LEU A 93 8.70 -10.19 -9.84
CA LEU A 93 8.66 -8.73 -9.71
C LEU A 93 9.56 -8.17 -8.60
N CYS A 94 9.90 -8.99 -7.60
CA CYS A 94 10.75 -8.62 -6.48
C CYS A 94 12.24 -8.75 -6.78
N THR A 95 12.60 -9.67 -7.68
CA THR A 95 13.99 -9.92 -8.08
C THR A 95 14.42 -9.02 -9.23
N ASP A 96 13.46 -8.53 -10.02
CA ASP A 96 13.69 -7.57 -11.10
C ASP A 96 13.99 -6.17 -10.52
N THR A 97 15.23 -6.04 -10.07
CA THR A 97 15.89 -4.86 -9.48
C THR A 97 16.71 -4.11 -10.54
N THR A 98 16.39 -4.33 -11.81
CA THR A 98 17.06 -3.68 -12.94
C THR A 98 16.69 -2.19 -12.97
N ASP A 99 17.60 -1.39 -12.40
CA ASP A 99 17.81 0.04 -12.63
C ASP A 99 16.59 0.95 -12.42
N THR A 100 16.16 1.06 -11.16
CA THR A 100 15.25 2.15 -10.77
C THR A 100 16.08 3.31 -10.27
N MET A 101 16.16 4.39 -11.06
CA MET A 101 16.62 5.69 -10.57
C MET A 101 15.92 5.95 -9.23
N CYS A 102 16.69 6.07 -8.15
CA CYS A 102 16.18 6.47 -6.85
C CYS A 102 15.61 7.88 -6.99
N LEU A 103 14.30 8.00 -7.21
CA LEU A 103 13.63 9.28 -7.35
C LEU A 103 13.89 10.13 -6.12
N ASN A 104 14.12 11.42 -6.32
CA ASN A 104 14.34 12.35 -5.23
C ASN A 104 12.98 12.91 -4.78
N LEU A 105 12.81 13.11 -3.47
CA LEU A 105 11.62 13.76 -2.94
C LEU A 105 11.34 15.11 -3.62
N GLN A 106 12.41 15.80 -4.03
CA GLN A 106 12.36 17.06 -4.78
C GLN A 106 11.53 16.98 -6.06
N ASP A 107 11.52 15.83 -6.74
CA ASP A 107 10.83 15.61 -8.01
C ASP A 107 9.29 15.68 -7.86
N PHE A 108 8.80 15.55 -6.62
CA PHE A 108 7.38 15.56 -6.28
C PHE A 108 6.90 16.88 -5.66
N LEU A 109 7.83 17.82 -5.39
CA LEU A 109 7.51 19.10 -4.77
C LEU A 109 7.01 20.12 -5.80
N ARG A 110 6.26 21.12 -5.32
CA ARG A 110 5.85 22.25 -6.18
C ARG A 110 7.01 23.22 -6.43
N PRO A 111 6.92 24.07 -7.47
CA PRO A 111 7.90 25.13 -7.69
C PRO A 111 8.14 25.96 -6.43
N HIS A 112 9.38 26.43 -6.25
CA HIS A 112 9.82 27.23 -5.10
C HIS A 112 9.81 26.51 -3.73
N ARG A 113 9.73 25.18 -3.74
CA ARG A 113 9.82 24.34 -2.53
C ARG A 113 11.03 23.41 -2.64
N THR A 114 11.83 23.34 -1.59
CA THR A 114 13.08 22.57 -1.55
C THR A 114 12.95 21.38 -0.60
N ALA A 115 13.29 20.18 -1.05
CA ALA A 115 13.28 18.99 -0.22
C ALA A 115 14.43 19.01 0.79
N ASN A 116 14.12 18.77 2.06
CA ASN A 116 15.13 18.65 3.12
C ASN A 116 15.69 17.23 3.25
N PHE A 117 15.02 16.25 2.66
CA PHE A 117 15.40 14.84 2.66
C PHE A 117 15.35 14.29 1.25
N GLN A 118 16.24 13.35 0.92
CA GLN A 118 16.22 12.67 -0.37
C GLN A 118 14.94 11.84 -0.58
N CYS A 119 14.37 11.29 0.50
CA CYS A 119 13.22 10.40 0.48
C CYS A 119 12.29 10.66 1.68
N SER A 120 10.98 10.54 1.50
CA SER A 120 10.00 10.69 2.56
C SER A 120 9.94 9.46 3.47
N ARG A 121 9.58 9.66 4.74
CA ARG A 121 9.14 8.55 5.61
C ARG A 121 7.76 8.07 5.17
N THR A 122 7.30 6.94 5.74
CA THR A 122 5.93 6.47 5.49
C THR A 122 4.92 7.57 5.80
N ILE A 123 4.14 7.97 4.79
CA ILE A 123 2.98 8.85 4.99
C ILE A 123 1.91 8.08 5.75
N THR A 124 1.60 8.52 6.97
CA THR A 124 0.53 7.99 7.82
C THR A 124 -0.54 9.08 8.02
N THR A 125 -1.67 8.73 8.63
CA THR A 125 -2.73 9.70 9.00
C THR A 125 -2.25 10.74 10.02
N ASN A 126 -1.11 10.49 10.66
CA ASN A 126 -0.44 11.44 11.50
C ASN A 126 0.60 12.25 10.69
N LYS A 127 0.27 13.50 10.34
CA LYS A 127 1.18 14.40 9.60
C LYS A 127 2.54 14.58 10.26
N TRP A 128 2.64 14.45 11.59
CA TRP A 128 3.90 14.60 12.33
C TRP A 128 4.94 13.54 11.92
N ASN A 129 4.52 12.40 11.36
CA ASN A 129 5.42 11.34 10.91
C ASN A 129 6.29 11.73 9.71
N GLN A 130 5.98 12.85 9.04
CA GLN A 130 6.84 13.40 7.99
C GLN A 130 8.16 13.98 8.57
N LYS A 131 8.22 14.29 9.87
CA LYS A 131 9.41 14.84 10.53
C LYS A 131 10.53 13.82 10.66
N ARG A 132 11.78 14.31 10.64
CA ARG A 132 12.97 13.57 11.09
C ARG A 132 13.65 14.36 12.20
N GLY A 133 13.45 13.91 13.44
CA GLY A 133 13.83 14.71 14.62
C GLY A 133 12.98 15.98 14.67
N THR A 134 13.63 17.14 14.68
CA THR A 134 12.97 18.45 14.69
C THR A 134 12.66 18.98 13.29
N ARG A 135 13.29 18.43 12.25
CA ARG A 135 13.24 18.97 10.88
C ARG A 135 12.01 18.50 10.10
N LEU A 136 11.40 19.43 9.36
CA LEU A 136 10.30 19.15 8.42
C LEU A 136 10.83 18.73 7.03
N PRO A 137 10.01 18.05 6.21
CA PRO A 137 10.48 17.49 4.93
C PRO A 137 10.77 18.53 3.84
N VAL A 138 10.23 19.74 3.96
CA VAL A 138 10.31 20.76 2.91
C VAL A 138 10.75 22.09 3.52
N THR A 139 11.43 22.92 2.74
CA THR A 139 11.70 24.33 3.03
C THR A 139 11.08 25.20 1.94
N VAL A 140 10.37 26.27 2.34
CA VAL A 140 9.76 27.27 1.46
C VAL A 140 10.10 28.65 1.97
N ASN A 141 10.70 29.49 1.12
CA ASN A 141 11.08 30.86 1.47
C ASN A 141 11.88 30.93 2.79
N GLY A 142 12.83 30.00 2.97
CA GLY A 142 13.66 29.90 4.17
C GLY A 142 12.97 29.37 5.44
N ARG A 143 11.71 28.93 5.34
CA ARG A 143 10.96 28.35 6.46
C ARG A 143 10.65 26.88 6.22
N GLU A 144 10.86 26.06 7.24
CA GLU A 144 10.54 24.64 7.20
C GLU A 144 9.01 24.40 7.18
N ASP A 145 8.55 23.45 6.36
CA ASP A 145 7.15 23.13 6.12
C ASP A 145 6.92 21.63 5.83
N TYR A 146 5.67 21.16 6.00
CA TYR A 146 5.24 19.82 5.60
C TYR A 146 5.04 19.73 4.09
N MET A 147 5.05 18.51 3.56
CA MET A 147 4.50 18.27 2.22
C MET A 147 3.00 18.57 2.23
N ASN A 148 2.54 19.27 1.19
CA ASN A 148 1.11 19.51 0.99
C ASN A 148 0.43 18.29 0.34
N VAL A 149 -0.91 18.28 0.36
CA VAL A 149 -1.71 17.15 -0.13
C VAL A 149 -1.42 16.83 -1.61
N ASN A 150 -1.22 17.84 -2.44
CA ASN A 150 -0.95 17.68 -3.87
C ASN A 150 0.45 17.09 -4.13
N GLU A 151 1.43 17.43 -3.31
CA GLU A 151 2.77 16.81 -3.36
C GLU A 151 2.72 15.34 -2.94
N ILE A 152 1.83 15.01 -1.99
CA ILE A 152 1.62 13.62 -1.55
C ILE A 152 0.86 12.80 -2.61
N GLU A 153 -0.12 13.40 -3.31
CA GLU A 153 -0.75 12.78 -4.48
C GLU A 153 0.32 12.39 -5.50
N SER A 154 1.17 13.34 -5.91
CA SER A 154 2.27 13.08 -6.83
C SER A 154 3.24 12.02 -6.30
N LEU A 155 3.66 12.12 -5.02
CA LEU A 155 4.56 11.16 -4.39
C LEU A 155 4.00 9.73 -4.41
N MET A 156 2.69 9.57 -4.26
CA MET A 156 2.02 8.27 -4.29
C MET A 156 1.65 7.81 -5.70
N GLY A 157 1.97 8.60 -6.73
CA GLY A 157 1.68 8.33 -8.14
C GLY A 157 0.24 8.58 -8.56
N PHE A 158 -0.54 9.30 -7.75
CA PHE A 158 -1.86 9.77 -8.17
C PHE A 158 -1.73 10.92 -9.16
N ARG A 159 -2.75 11.08 -10.01
CA ARG A 159 -2.91 12.31 -10.78
C ARG A 159 -3.04 13.49 -9.85
N LEU A 160 -2.54 14.63 -10.29
CA LEU A 160 -2.67 15.84 -9.52
C LEU A 160 -4.16 16.23 -9.34
N HIS A 161 -4.55 16.64 -8.13
CA HIS A 161 -5.93 16.92 -7.71
C HIS A 161 -6.84 15.70 -7.65
N TYR A 162 -6.28 14.47 -7.61
CA TYR A 162 -7.09 13.26 -7.56
C TYR A 162 -8.05 13.20 -6.35
N THR A 163 -7.63 13.74 -5.20
CA THR A 163 -8.47 13.79 -4.00
C THR A 163 -9.26 15.09 -3.85
N ASP A 164 -9.21 15.98 -4.85
CA ASP A 164 -9.89 17.27 -4.85
C ASP A 164 -11.35 17.11 -5.29
N ALA A 165 -12.14 16.42 -4.47
CA ALA A 165 -13.52 16.08 -4.77
C ALA A 165 -14.40 16.24 -3.53
N CYS A 166 -15.71 16.38 -3.73
CA CYS A 166 -16.75 16.29 -2.69
C CYS A 166 -16.51 17.19 -1.47
N ASP A 167 -15.97 18.40 -1.67
CA ASP A 167 -15.67 19.38 -0.62
C ASP A 167 -14.85 18.82 0.56
N LEU A 168 -13.98 17.83 0.27
CA LEU A 168 -13.13 17.22 1.28
C LEU A 168 -12.12 18.22 1.83
N SER A 169 -12.08 18.33 3.17
CA SER A 169 -11.03 19.10 3.85
C SER A 169 -9.64 18.54 3.55
N ILE A 170 -8.62 19.39 3.62
CA ILE A 170 -7.20 19.00 3.45
C ILE A 170 -6.85 17.80 4.34
N ARG A 171 -7.37 17.75 5.57
CA ARG A 171 -7.14 16.64 6.50
C ARG A 171 -7.78 15.34 6.03
N GLN A 172 -8.99 15.37 5.49
CA GLN A 172 -9.64 14.18 4.95
C GLN A 172 -8.89 13.65 3.73
N ARG A 173 -8.54 14.54 2.80
CA ARG A 173 -7.73 14.21 1.62
C ARG A 173 -6.39 13.54 2.01
N PHE A 174 -5.67 14.15 2.94
CA PHE A 174 -4.44 13.58 3.50
C PHE A 174 -4.65 12.20 4.13
N ASN A 175 -5.72 12.02 4.91
CA ASN A 175 -6.04 10.73 5.53
C ASN A 175 -6.37 9.63 4.51
N PHE A 176 -7.03 9.97 3.40
CA PHE A 176 -7.30 9.01 2.33
C PHE A 176 -6.00 8.57 1.67
N LEU A 177 -5.13 9.52 1.29
CA LEU A 177 -3.82 9.21 0.72
C LEU A 177 -2.98 8.34 1.66
N ALA A 178 -2.90 8.71 2.94
CA ALA A 178 -2.14 7.94 3.93
C ALA A 178 -2.57 6.47 4.02
N LYS A 179 -3.86 6.18 3.82
CA LYS A 179 -4.43 4.82 3.85
C LYS A 179 -4.40 4.12 2.49
N GLY A 180 -4.20 4.86 1.40
CA GLY A 180 -4.18 4.33 0.04
C GLY A 180 -2.91 3.54 -0.28
N TRP A 181 -2.94 2.85 -1.41
CA TRP A 181 -1.78 2.18 -1.99
C TRP A 181 -0.95 3.15 -2.85
N CYS A 182 0.33 2.84 -3.00
CA CYS A 182 1.19 3.54 -3.97
C CYS A 182 0.84 3.03 -5.37
N ILE A 183 0.42 3.93 -6.26
CA ILE A 183 -0.04 3.58 -7.61
C ILE A 183 1.03 2.82 -8.41
N PRO A 184 2.31 3.21 -8.44
CA PRO A 184 3.31 2.50 -9.23
C PRO A 184 3.53 1.05 -8.77
N VAL A 185 3.39 0.79 -7.47
CA VAL A 185 3.47 -0.58 -6.94
C VAL A 185 2.28 -1.39 -7.39
N VAL A 186 1.06 -0.88 -7.17
CA VAL A 186 -0.16 -1.61 -7.57
C VAL A 186 -0.18 -1.84 -9.08
N GLN A 187 0.28 -0.88 -9.88
CA GLN A 187 0.41 -1.04 -11.32
C GLN A 187 1.37 -2.19 -11.67
N LYS A 188 2.55 -2.26 -11.04
CA LYS A 188 3.49 -3.37 -11.23
C LYS A 188 2.87 -4.71 -10.84
N LEU A 189 2.14 -4.76 -9.72
CA LEU A 189 1.47 -5.98 -9.24
C LEU A 189 0.36 -6.45 -10.19
N LEU A 190 -0.47 -5.53 -10.69
CA LEU A 190 -1.58 -5.87 -11.58
C LEU A 190 -1.13 -6.11 -13.02
N GLN A 191 0.07 -5.67 -13.40
CA GLN A 191 0.64 -5.93 -14.73
C GLN A 191 0.75 -7.44 -15.00
N THR A 192 1.02 -8.26 -13.98
CA THR A 192 1.10 -9.73 -14.13
C THR A 192 -0.23 -10.37 -14.53
N LEU A 193 -1.34 -9.68 -14.28
CA LEU A 193 -2.67 -10.12 -14.68
C LEU A 193 -3.02 -9.73 -16.11
N ILE A 194 -2.39 -8.69 -16.66
CA ILE A 194 -2.74 -8.18 -17.99
C ILE A 194 -2.54 -9.26 -19.05
N ASP A 195 -1.41 -9.97 -18.99
CA ASP A 195 -1.12 -11.03 -19.96
C ASP A 195 -2.10 -12.20 -19.82
N ILE A 196 -2.61 -12.47 -18.63
CA ILE A 196 -3.53 -13.59 -18.40
C ILE A 196 -4.96 -13.25 -18.81
N LEU A 197 -5.38 -12.03 -18.51
CA LEU A 197 -6.76 -11.58 -18.74
C LEU A 197 -6.99 -11.15 -20.19
N PHE A 198 -5.95 -10.63 -20.86
CA PHE A 198 -6.09 -10.02 -22.19
C PHE A 198 -5.26 -10.70 -23.29
N HIS A 199 -4.32 -11.60 -22.99
CA HIS A 199 -3.56 -12.37 -24.01
C HIS A 199 -3.99 -13.83 -24.18
N LYS A 200 -5.25 -14.19 -23.85
CA LYS A 200 -5.85 -15.40 -24.41
C LYS A 200 -6.37 -15.13 -25.84
N GLY A 201 -5.44 -15.16 -26.80
CA GLY A 201 -5.72 -15.48 -28.20
C GLY A 201 -5.80 -16.98 -28.40
#